data_AF-A0A369GE53-F1
#
_entry.id   AF-A0A369GE53-F1
#
_cell.length_a   1.000
_cell.length_b   1.000
_cell.length_c   1.000
_cell.angle_alpha   90.00
_cell.angle_beta   90.00
_cell.angle_gamma   90.00
#
_symmetry.space_group_name_H-M   'P 1'
#
loop_
_entity.id
_entity.type
_entity.pdbx_description
1 polymer ?
#
loop_
_entity_poly.entity_id
_entity_poly.type
_entity_poly.pdbx_seq_one_letter_code
_entity_poly.pdbx_strand_id
1 'polypeptide(L)'
;MLSLGHILTLLGAAELAIAGVASTGTIEARDTTHPRQPGVHRGCKKFAWVERGSACWQVADANGVSLSDFLAWNSGVGKGCESLWANTYACVGI
;
A
#
# COMPACT_ATOMS: atom_id res chain seq x y z
N MET A 1 23.15 48.30 -43.82
CA MET A 1 22.93 47.83 -42.44
C MET A 1 22.12 46.55 -42.52
N LEU A 2 22.78 45.39 -42.44
CA LEU A 2 22.16 44.07 -42.57
C LEU A 2 21.40 43.75 -41.28
N SER A 3 20.07 43.60 -41.34
CA SER A 3 19.29 42.96 -40.27
C SER A 3 19.15 41.49 -40.61
N LEU A 4 19.86 40.64 -39.85
CA LEU A 4 19.95 39.20 -40.05
C LEU A 4 18.68 38.52 -39.52
N GLY A 5 17.85 38.02 -40.43
CA GLY A 5 16.71 37.17 -40.10
C GLY A 5 17.19 35.85 -39.48
N HIS A 6 16.67 35.54 -38.28
CA HIS A 6 16.79 34.22 -37.67
C HIS A 6 15.41 33.55 -37.69
N ILE A 7 15.25 32.64 -38.64
CA ILE A 7 14.24 31.58 -38.63
C ILE A 7 14.76 30.53 -37.65
N LEU A 8 14.05 30.30 -36.53
CA LEU A 8 13.83 28.95 -36.00
C LEU A 8 12.69 28.97 -34.99
N THR A 9 11.54 28.44 -35.40
CA THR A 9 10.48 27.95 -34.51
C THR A 9 11.04 26.78 -33.69
N LEU A 10 10.46 26.52 -32.51
CA LEU A 10 10.00 25.20 -32.05
C LEU A 10 9.53 25.28 -30.59
N LEU A 11 8.30 24.81 -30.37
CA LEU A 11 7.71 24.10 -29.21
C LEU A 11 8.48 24.20 -27.87
N GLY A 12 7.88 24.49 -26.74
CA GLY A 12 6.49 24.53 -26.35
C GLY A 12 6.46 24.78 -24.84
N ALA A 13 5.35 25.32 -24.35
CA ALA A 13 5.15 25.55 -22.92
C ALA A 13 5.27 24.22 -22.17
N ALA A 14 6.25 24.08 -21.29
CA ALA A 14 6.26 23.05 -20.28
C ALA A 14 5.19 23.42 -19.24
N GLU A 15 3.95 23.01 -19.49
CA GLU A 15 2.94 22.96 -18.45
C GLU A 15 3.38 21.91 -17.43
N LEU A 16 3.75 22.38 -16.24
CA LEU A 16 4.04 21.54 -15.09
C LEU A 16 2.70 20.96 -14.59
N ALA A 17 2.20 19.91 -15.24
CA ALA A 17 1.05 19.17 -14.77
C ALA A 17 1.45 18.35 -13.53
N ILE A 18 1.26 18.92 -12.35
CA ILE A 18 1.27 18.18 -11.09
C ILE A 18 -0.01 17.34 -11.08
N ALA A 19 0.06 16.11 -11.60
CA ALA A 19 -0.97 15.10 -11.43
C ALA A 19 -0.98 14.62 -9.97
N GLY A 20 -1.53 15.45 -9.09
CA GLY A 20 -1.89 15.04 -7.73
C GLY A 20 -3.07 14.09 -7.80
N VAL A 21 -2.80 12.77 -7.85
CA VAL A 21 -3.84 11.76 -7.62
C VAL A 21 -4.26 11.90 -6.15
N ALA A 22 -5.37 12.61 -5.92
CA ALA A 22 -6.07 12.58 -4.66
C ALA A 22 -6.65 11.17 -4.48
N SER A 23 -5.98 10.34 -3.69
CA SER A 23 -6.52 9.06 -3.24
C SER A 23 -7.70 9.35 -2.33
N THR A 24 -8.91 9.31 -2.88
CA THR A 24 -10.17 9.34 -2.14
C THR A 24 -10.27 8.07 -1.28
N GLY A 25 -9.65 8.09 -0.11
CA GLY A 25 -9.82 7.03 0.87
C GLY A 25 -11.23 7.08 1.41
N THR A 26 -12.09 6.14 1.00
CA THR A 26 -13.35 5.93 1.71
C THR A 26 -13.02 5.65 3.18
N ILE A 27 -13.62 6.40 4.09
CA ILE A 27 -13.51 6.13 5.52
C ILE A 27 -14.45 4.96 5.80
N GLU A 28 -13.99 3.75 5.48
CA GLU A 28 -14.68 2.53 5.88
C GLU A 28 -14.78 2.51 7.41
N ALA A 29 -15.98 2.28 7.91
CA ALA A 29 -16.19 2.07 9.33
C ALA A 29 -15.32 0.90 9.77
N ARG A 30 -14.42 1.12 10.73
CA ARG A 30 -13.59 0.05 11.28
C ARG A 30 -14.53 -0.90 12.00
N ASP A 31 -14.68 -2.11 11.48
CA ASP A 31 -15.30 -3.22 12.20
C ASP A 31 -14.52 -3.43 13.51
N THR A 32 -15.17 -3.12 14.65
CA THR A 32 -14.59 -3.24 15.98
C THR A 32 -14.88 -4.59 16.63
N THR A 33 -15.74 -5.41 16.02
CA THR A 33 -16.07 -6.74 16.54
C THR A 33 -14.93 -7.74 16.31
N HIS A 34 -14.12 -7.51 15.27
CA HIS A 34 -12.91 -8.28 15.00
C HIS A 34 -11.68 -7.35 15.05
N PRO A 35 -10.80 -7.47 16.07
CA PRO A 35 -9.63 -6.62 16.16
C PRO A 35 -8.71 -6.87 14.97
N ARG A 36 -8.43 -5.83 14.19
CA ARG A 36 -7.48 -5.87 13.07
C ARG A 36 -6.26 -5.04 13.42
N GLN A 37 -5.08 -5.50 13.02
CA GLN A 37 -3.86 -4.74 13.22
C GLN A 37 -3.87 -3.44 12.40
N PRO A 38 -3.17 -2.38 12.84
CA PRO A 38 -2.95 -1.19 12.03
C PRO A 38 -2.31 -1.52 10.68
N GLY A 39 -2.62 -0.72 9.66
CA GLY A 39 -1.99 -0.85 8.34
C GLY A 39 -2.42 -2.07 7.51
N VAL A 40 -3.53 -2.73 7.86
CA VAL A 40 -4.17 -3.69 6.94
C VAL A 40 -4.68 -2.95 5.70
N HIS A 41 -4.40 -3.51 4.53
CA HIS A 41 -4.82 -3.00 3.24
C HIS A 41 -6.34 -2.88 3.13
N ARG A 42 -6.83 -1.78 2.56
CA ARG A 42 -8.28 -1.49 2.47
C ARG A 42 -9.05 -2.48 1.61
N GLY A 43 -8.43 -2.99 0.56
CA GLY A 43 -9.00 -4.01 -0.32
C GLY A 43 -8.99 -5.43 0.26
N CYS A 44 -8.62 -5.62 1.53
CA CYS A 44 -8.54 -6.97 2.09
C CYS A 44 -9.91 -7.66 2.15
N LYS A 45 -10.01 -8.84 1.53
CA LYS A 45 -11.20 -9.69 1.50
C LYS A 45 -11.07 -10.94 2.37
N LYS A 46 -9.85 -11.33 2.73
CA LYS A 46 -9.56 -12.52 3.55
C LYS A 46 -8.65 -12.19 4.72
N PHE A 47 -9.05 -12.62 5.91
CA PHE A 47 -8.35 -12.34 7.15
C PHE A 47 -7.93 -13.64 7.84
N ALA A 48 -6.71 -13.66 8.39
CA ALA A 48 -6.19 -14.75 9.19
C ALA A 48 -5.92 -14.29 10.62
N TRP A 49 -6.25 -15.13 11.60
CA TRP A 49 -5.91 -14.88 13.00
C TRP A 49 -4.40 -15.03 13.21
N VAL A 50 -3.81 -14.07 13.90
CA VAL A 50 -2.39 -14.09 14.27
C VAL A 50 -2.27 -14.58 15.70
N GLU A 51 -1.85 -15.83 15.86
CA GLU A 51 -1.53 -16.37 17.18
C GLU A 51 -0.33 -15.66 17.82
N ARG A 52 -0.27 -15.69 19.15
CA ARG A 52 0.84 -15.11 19.89
C ARG A 52 2.13 -15.87 19.60
N GLY A 53 3.16 -15.15 19.16
CA GLY A 53 4.47 -15.71 18.83
C GLY A 53 4.64 -16.09 17.36
N SER A 54 3.59 -15.93 16.53
CA SER A 54 3.71 -16.13 15.09
C SER A 54 4.63 -15.10 14.45
N ALA A 55 5.37 -15.53 13.44
CA ALA A 55 6.07 -14.67 12.49
C ALA A 55 5.25 -14.51 11.19
N CYS A 56 5.49 -13.42 10.44
CA CYS A 56 4.75 -13.13 9.20
C CYS A 56 4.85 -14.27 8.19
N TRP A 57 6.03 -14.89 8.08
CA TRP A 57 6.23 -16.00 7.15
C TRP A 57 5.38 -17.23 7.51
N GLN A 58 5.15 -17.50 8.80
CA GLN A 58 4.31 -18.61 9.25
C GLN A 58 2.84 -18.35 8.93
N VAL A 59 2.37 -17.12 9.19
CA VAL A 59 0.99 -16.72 8.86
C VAL A 59 0.78 -16.74 7.34
N ALA A 60 1.76 -16.26 6.58
CA ALA A 60 1.72 -16.27 5.13
C ALA A 60 1.67 -17.70 4.55
N ASP A 61 2.59 -18.56 4.97
CA ASP A 61 2.70 -19.95 4.55
C ASP A 61 1.44 -20.75 4.89
N ALA A 62 0.93 -20.62 6.12
CA ALA A 62 -0.30 -21.28 6.57
C ALA A 62 -1.54 -20.87 5.76
N ASN A 63 -1.51 -19.73 5.08
CA ASN A 63 -2.61 -19.25 4.24
C ASN A 63 -2.29 -19.32 2.74
N GLY A 64 -1.16 -19.92 2.35
CA GLY A 64 -0.76 -20.08 0.95
C GLY A 64 -0.49 -18.76 0.23
N VAL A 65 -0.04 -17.73 0.94
CA VAL A 65 0.33 -16.43 0.37
C VAL A 65 1.83 -16.21 0.44
N SER A 66 2.39 -15.48 -0.52
CA SER A 66 3.81 -15.13 -0.47
C SER A 66 4.08 -14.17 0.70
N LEU A 67 5.25 -14.27 1.34
CA LEU A 67 5.65 -13.33 2.38
C LEU A 67 5.63 -11.88 1.86
N SER A 68 6.04 -11.66 0.62
CA SER A 68 6.01 -10.34 -0.02
C SER A 68 4.60 -9.76 -0.10
N ASP A 69 3.62 -10.57 -0.50
CA ASP A 69 2.22 -10.14 -0.57
C ASP A 69 1.67 -9.87 0.83
N PHE A 70 1.97 -10.75 1.79
CA PHE A 70 1.57 -10.55 3.18
C PHE A 70 2.10 -9.22 3.74
N LEU A 71 3.38 -8.91 3.55
CA LEU A 71 3.98 -7.65 3.99
C LEU A 71 3.39 -6.45 3.25
N ALA A 72 3.10 -6.58 1.96
CA ALA A 72 2.46 -5.53 1.17
C ALA A 72 1.03 -5.23 1.63
N TRP A 73 0.27 -6.25 2.03
CA TRP A 73 -1.11 -6.10 2.49
C TRP A 73 -1.24 -5.73 3.96
N ASN A 74 -0.15 -5.78 4.73
CA ASN A 74 -0.13 -5.50 6.16
C ASN A 74 1.00 -4.53 6.50
N SER A 75 0.94 -3.29 6.00
CA SER A 75 2.02 -2.31 6.14
C SER A 75 2.42 -2.00 7.59
N GLY A 76 1.50 -2.19 8.53
CA GLY A 76 1.74 -1.96 9.96
C GLY A 76 2.68 -2.98 10.61
N VAL A 77 2.91 -4.15 10.00
CA VAL A 77 3.87 -5.15 10.52
C VAL A 77 5.33 -4.75 10.29
N GLY A 78 5.56 -3.74 9.44
CA GLY A 78 6.88 -3.32 9.00
C GLY A 78 7.50 -4.28 7.97
N LYS A 79 8.46 -3.79 7.19
CA LYS A 79 9.09 -4.58 6.12
C LYS A 79 9.84 -5.82 6.64
N GLY A 80 10.33 -5.78 7.88
CA GLY A 80 11.01 -6.89 8.54
C GLY A 80 10.11 -7.77 9.41
N CYS A 81 8.78 -7.57 9.39
CA CYS A 81 7.85 -8.24 10.32
C CYS A 81 8.08 -7.93 11.81
N GLU A 82 8.71 -6.80 12.13
CA GLU A 82 9.06 -6.41 13.50
C GLU A 82 7.84 -6.07 14.38
N SER A 83 6.71 -5.77 13.74
CA SER A 83 5.52 -5.22 14.40
C SER A 83 4.26 -6.01 14.08
N LEU A 84 4.39 -7.33 13.87
CA LEU A 84 3.22 -8.20 13.76
C LEU A 84 2.50 -8.28 15.10
N TRP A 85 1.24 -7.85 15.13
CA TRP A 85 0.44 -7.87 16.35
C TRP A 85 -0.17 -9.26 16.55
N ALA A 86 -0.07 -9.79 17.77
CA ALA A 86 -0.73 -11.02 18.16
C ALA A 86 -2.19 -10.79 18.56
N ASN A 87 -2.99 -11.87 18.56
CA ASN A 87 -4.41 -11.88 18.93
C ASN A 87 -5.25 -10.88 18.13
N THR A 88 -4.97 -10.79 16.83
CA THR A 88 -5.63 -9.89 15.89
C THR A 88 -5.71 -10.56 14.53
N TYR A 89 -6.38 -9.91 13.58
CA TYR A 89 -6.47 -10.36 12.21
C TYR A 89 -5.52 -9.60 11.27
N ALA A 90 -4.79 -10.37 10.46
CA ALA A 90 -3.96 -9.90 9.35
C ALA A 90 -4.62 -10.20 8.01
N CYS A 91 -4.30 -9.42 6.98
CA CYS A 91 -4.75 -9.68 5.63
C CYS A 91 -3.98 -10.81 4.97
N VAL A 92 -4.71 -11.73 4.34
CA VAL A 92 -4.16 -12.85 3.56
C VAL A 92 -4.86 -12.98 2.20
N GLY A 93 -5.54 -11.94 1.73
CA GLY A 93 -6.09 -11.90 0.38
C GLY A 93 -6.89 -10.64 0.09
N ILE A 94 -6.64 -10.08 -1.10
CA ILE A 94 -7.41 -9.00 -1.74
C ILE A 94 -8.40 -9.58 -2.75
#